data_AF-A0AAI9IBK0-F1
#
_entry.id   AF-A0AAI9IBK0-F1
#
_cell.length_a   1.000
_cell.length_b   1.000
_cell.length_c   1.000
_cell.angle_alpha   90.00
_cell.angle_beta   90.00
_cell.angle_gamma   90.00
#
_symmetry.space_group_name_H-M   'P 1'
#
loop_
_entity.id
_entity.type
_entity.pdbx_description
1 polymer ?
#
loop_
_entity_poly.entity_id
_entity_poly.type
_entity_poly.pdbx_seq_one_letter_code
_entity_poly.pdbx_strand_id
1 'polypeptide(L)'
;MDLYIYYRVASAHAPTLLGKIRGVQATLQARQQVAGALKRRPGEQDGLQTWMEIYQGIADTDAEGFTRALEQALAETGALSLISGARHVEQFEDIAPCA
;
A
#
# COMPACT_ATOMS: atom_id res chain seq x y z
N MET A 1 -11.81 -2.35 -9.06
CA MET A 1 -11.52 -1.64 -7.79
C MET A 1 -10.09 -1.08 -7.75
N ASP A 2 -9.90 0.08 -7.10
CA ASP A 2 -8.62 0.68 -6.71
C ASP A 2 -8.47 0.74 -5.18
N LEU A 3 -7.24 0.59 -4.68
CA LEU A 3 -6.89 0.70 -3.26
C LEU A 3 -5.92 1.86 -3.01
N TYR A 4 -6.25 2.70 -2.04
CA TYR A 4 -5.41 3.77 -1.55
C TYR A 4 -5.14 3.55 -0.07
N ILE A 5 -3.87 3.38 0.26
CA ILE A 5 -3.45 3.02 1.61
C ILE A 5 -2.50 4.07 2.11
N TYR A 6 -2.82 4.73 3.22
CA TYR A 6 -1.93 5.74 3.80
C TYR A 6 -1.61 5.45 5.26
N TYR A 7 -0.39 5.77 5.65
CA TYR A 7 0.14 5.54 6.98
C TYR A 7 1.33 6.45 7.25
N ARG A 8 1.78 6.49 8.50
CA ARG A 8 2.99 7.23 8.87
C ARG A 8 4.17 6.31 9.09
N VAL A 9 5.37 6.83 8.89
CA VAL A 9 6.63 6.13 9.16
C VAL A 9 7.62 7.13 9.76
N ALA A 10 8.37 6.72 10.78
CA ALA A 10 9.48 7.52 11.28
C ALA A 10 10.56 7.69 10.22
N SER A 11 11.09 8.89 10.05
CA SER A 11 12.11 9.17 9.03
C SER A 11 13.37 8.31 9.19
N ALA A 12 13.69 7.89 10.41
CA ALA A 12 14.75 6.93 10.68
C ALA A 12 14.49 5.52 10.09
N HIS A 13 13.22 5.13 9.94
CA HIS A 13 12.81 3.84 9.38
C HIS A 13 12.45 3.90 7.90
N ALA A 14 12.33 5.11 7.33
CA ALA A 14 11.91 5.31 5.94
C ALA A 14 12.77 4.52 4.92
N PRO A 15 14.12 4.54 4.94
CA PRO A 15 14.90 3.75 3.99
C PRO A 15 14.63 2.24 4.07
N THR A 16 14.50 1.71 5.29
CA THR A 16 14.23 0.28 5.52
C THR A 16 12.82 -0.10 5.07
N LEU A 17 11.81 0.71 5.42
CA LEU A 17 10.44 0.45 5.01
C LEU A 17 10.28 0.58 3.49
N LEU A 18 10.96 1.53 2.84
CA LEU A 18 10.92 1.70 1.39
C LEU A 18 11.33 0.41 0.67
N GLY A 19 12.46 -0.19 1.08
CA GLY A 19 12.93 -1.46 0.49
C GLY A 19 11.92 -2.60 0.67
N LYS A 20 11.32 -2.72 1.86
CA LYS A 20 10.31 -3.75 2.15
C LYS A 20 9.06 -3.56 1.30
N ILE A 21 8.51 -2.35 1.23
CA ILE A 21 7.31 -2.04 0.43
C ILE A 21 7.57 -2.28 -1.06
N ARG A 22 8.75 -1.92 -1.57
CA ARG A 22 9.12 -2.23 -2.97
C ARG A 22 9.19 -3.74 -3.23
N GLY A 23 9.71 -4.52 -2.29
CA GLY A 23 9.71 -5.98 -2.37
C GLY A 23 8.31 -6.59 -2.36
N VAL A 24 7.42 -6.06 -1.52
CA VAL A 24 6.00 -6.45 -1.49
C VAL A 24 5.33 -6.13 -2.83
N GLN A 25 5.48 -4.91 -3.33
CA GLN A 25 4.89 -4.47 -4.61
C GLN A 25 5.41 -5.30 -5.80
N ALA A 26 6.70 -5.63 -5.83
CA ALA A 26 7.27 -6.50 -6.85
C ALA A 26 6.68 -7.92 -6.78
N THR A 27 6.45 -8.44 -5.56
CA THR A 27 5.85 -9.77 -5.36
C THR A 27 4.40 -9.80 -5.85
N LEU A 28 3.61 -8.77 -5.53
CA LEU A 28 2.22 -8.65 -5.97
C LEU A 28 2.14 -8.49 -7.49
N GLN A 29 3.02 -7.67 -8.09
CA GLN A 29 3.10 -7.54 -9.55
C GLN A 29 3.36 -8.89 -10.21
N ALA A 30 4.31 -9.68 -9.69
CA ALA A 30 4.64 -10.97 -10.28
C ALA A 30 3.48 -11.99 -10.19
N ARG A 31 2.76 -12.01 -9.06
CA ARG A 31 1.72 -13.02 -8.79
C ARG A 31 0.34 -12.64 -9.30
N GLN A 32 0.00 -11.37 -9.27
CA GLN A 32 -1.36 -10.86 -9.51
C GLN A 32 -1.41 -9.80 -10.62
N GLN A 33 -0.27 -9.45 -11.22
CA GLN A 33 -0.16 -8.47 -12.31
C GLN A 33 -0.65 -7.05 -11.95
N VAL A 34 -0.75 -6.75 -10.65
CA VAL A 34 -1.14 -5.42 -10.14
C VAL A 34 0.10 -4.66 -9.66
N ALA A 35 0.35 -3.50 -10.27
CA ALA A 35 1.50 -2.65 -9.95
C ALA A 35 1.16 -1.71 -8.80
N GLY A 36 2.04 -1.65 -7.80
CA GLY A 36 1.93 -0.66 -6.73
C GLY A 36 2.72 0.61 -7.04
N ALA A 37 2.11 1.77 -6.80
CA ALA A 37 2.82 3.04 -6.67
C ALA A 37 3.03 3.36 -5.18
N LEU A 38 4.08 4.14 -4.87
CA LEU A 38 4.31 4.67 -3.53
C LEU A 38 4.65 6.15 -3.64
N LYS A 39 3.88 6.97 -2.93
CA LYS A 39 4.07 8.42 -2.82
C LYS A 39 4.28 8.79 -1.36
N ARG A 40 4.83 9.99 -1.12
CA ARG A 40 4.85 10.62 0.20
C ARG A 40 4.15 11.97 0.14
N ARG A 41 3.44 12.34 1.20
CA ARG A 41 2.96 13.71 1.39
C ARG A 41 4.17 14.64 1.52
N PRO A 42 4.16 15.83 0.91
CA PRO A 42 5.20 16.83 1.13
C PRO A 42 5.31 17.22 2.61
N GLY A 43 6.53 17.45 3.06
CA GLY A 43 6.83 17.81 4.45
C GLY A 43 7.01 16.61 5.38
N GLU A 44 7.46 16.93 6.58
CA GLU A 44 7.66 16.02 7.71
C GLU A 44 7.13 16.73 8.95
N GLN A 45 6.48 15.98 9.84
CA GLN A 45 5.97 16.50 11.11
C GLN A 45 6.43 15.57 12.22
N ASP A 46 7.12 16.13 13.22
CA ASP A 46 7.62 15.39 14.38
C ASP A 46 8.45 14.14 14.04
N GLY A 47 9.29 14.23 13.00
CA GLY A 47 10.10 13.10 12.54
C GLY A 47 9.33 12.02 11.79
N LEU A 48 8.06 12.28 11.42
CA LEU A 48 7.19 11.35 10.72
C LEU A 48 6.88 11.82 9.29
N GLN A 49 6.95 10.87 8.35
CA GLN A 49 6.48 11.04 6.97
C GLN A 49 5.13 10.35 6.81
N THR A 50 4.24 10.94 5.99
CA THR A 50 3.01 10.25 5.57
C THR A 50 3.22 9.66 4.18
N TRP A 51 3.08 8.36 4.06
CA TRP A 51 3.20 7.63 2.80
C TRP A 51 1.84 7.19 2.31
N MET A 52 1.74 6.99 1.00
CA MET A 52 0.55 6.48 0.34
C MET A 52 0.94 5.43 -0.71
N GLU A 53 0.48 4.22 -0.51
CA GLU A 53 0.49 3.15 -1.51
C GLU A 53 -0.78 3.27 -2.36
N ILE A 54 -0.64 3.05 -3.67
CA ILE A 54 -1.76 3.06 -4.61
C ILE A 54 -1.68 1.79 -5.44
N TYR A 55 -2.77 1.04 -5.49
CA TYR A 55 -2.93 -0.14 -6.34
C TYR A 55 -4.18 0.02 -7.18
N GLN A 56 -4.04 -0.04 -8.50
CA GLN A 56 -5.14 0.26 -9.42
C GLN A 56 -5.45 -0.92 -10.33
N GLY A 57 -6.69 -0.96 -10.83
CA GLY A 57 -7.12 -1.96 -11.80
C GLY A 57 -7.19 -3.37 -11.21
N ILE A 58 -7.48 -3.51 -9.91
CA ILE A 58 -7.74 -4.80 -9.29
C ILE A 58 -9.12 -5.26 -9.77
N ALA A 59 -9.19 -6.42 -10.42
CA ALA A 59 -10.46 -7.01 -10.83
C ALA A 59 -11.31 -7.32 -9.58
N ASP A 60 -12.61 -7.04 -9.63
CA ASP A 60 -13.48 -7.17 -8.46
C ASP A 60 -13.56 -8.63 -7.97
N THR A 61 -13.43 -9.60 -8.88
CA THR A 61 -13.32 -11.03 -8.56
C THR A 61 -12.07 -11.39 -7.76
N ASP A 62 -11.02 -10.57 -7.85
CA ASP A 62 -9.71 -10.78 -7.24
C ASP A 62 -9.44 -9.85 -6.05
N ALA A 63 -10.35 -8.91 -5.75
CA ALA A 63 -10.19 -7.87 -4.73
C ALA A 63 -9.85 -8.41 -3.34
N GLU A 64 -10.58 -9.44 -2.89
CA GLU A 64 -10.33 -10.06 -1.59
C GLU A 64 -9.00 -10.82 -1.57
N GLY A 65 -8.70 -11.54 -2.66
CA GLY A 65 -7.45 -12.28 -2.83
C GLY A 65 -6.22 -11.36 -2.87
N PHE A 66 -6.35 -10.20 -3.52
CA PHE A 66 -5.33 -9.16 -3.54
C PHE A 66 -5.07 -8.61 -2.15
N THR A 67 -6.13 -8.22 -1.43
CA THR A 67 -6.02 -7.68 -0.07
C THR A 67 -5.34 -8.67 0.87
N ARG A 68 -5.73 -9.95 0.81
CA ARG A 68 -5.10 -11.01 1.62
C ARG A 68 -3.63 -11.22 1.28
N ALA A 69 -3.28 -11.23 -0.01
CA ALA A 69 -1.89 -11.38 -0.46
C ALA A 69 -1.03 -10.18 -0.01
N LEU A 70 -1.57 -8.97 -0.06
CA LEU A 70 -0.91 -7.76 0.44
C LEU A 70 -0.64 -7.85 1.94
N GLU A 71 -1.65 -8.17 2.76
CA GLU A 71 -1.47 -8.32 4.22
C GLU A 71 -0.42 -9.39 4.56
N GLN A 72 -0.48 -10.54 3.87
CA GLN A 72 0.48 -11.62 4.07
C GLN A 72 1.90 -11.18 3.73
N ALA A 73 2.11 -10.54 2.57
CA ALA A 73 3.43 -10.08 2.16
C ALA A 73 3.99 -8.99 3.10
N LEU A 74 3.14 -8.10 3.61
CA LEU A 74 3.52 -7.10 4.60
C LEU A 74 3.92 -7.73 5.95
N ALA A 75 3.20 -8.77 6.38
CA ALA A 75 3.53 -9.53 7.58
C ALA A 75 4.85 -10.30 7.43
N GLU A 76 5.04 -11.02 6.32
CA GLU A 76 6.25 -11.80 6.04
C GLU A 76 7.51 -10.94 5.97
N THR A 77 7.40 -9.72 5.43
CA THR A 77 8.52 -8.78 5.35
C THR A 77 8.77 -8.03 6.66
N GLY A 78 7.86 -8.14 7.64
CA GLY A 78 7.90 -7.34 8.87
C GLY A 78 7.77 -5.84 8.59
N ALA A 79 7.12 -5.44 7.48
CA ALA A 79 6.93 -4.03 7.14
C ALA A 79 6.00 -3.31 8.13
N LEU A 80 4.99 -4.03 8.65
CA LEU A 80 3.98 -3.49 9.56
C LEU A 80 4.58 -2.94 10.86
N SER A 81 5.69 -3.51 11.36
CA SER A 81 6.33 -3.04 12.60
C SER A 81 7.07 -1.70 12.45
N LEU A 82 7.29 -1.24 11.21
CA LEU A 82 7.92 0.05 10.92
C LEU A 82 6.89 1.17 10.68
N ILE A 83 5.60 0.83 10.63
CA ILE A 83 4.51 1.79 10.49
C ILE A 83 4.19 2.41 11.85
N SER A 84 4.01 3.73 11.87
CA SER A 84 3.69 4.51 13.06
C SER A 84 2.20 4.82 13.13
N GLY A 85 1.50 4.12 14.04
CA GLY A 85 0.06 4.29 14.25
C GLY A 85 -0.78 3.47 13.28
N ALA A 86 -1.98 3.96 12.96
CA ALA A 86 -2.90 3.25 12.08
C ALA A 86 -2.47 3.29 10.62
N ARG A 87 -2.73 2.19 9.92
CA ARG A 87 -2.71 2.10 8.46
C ARG A 87 -4.15 2.18 7.97
N HIS A 88 -4.44 3.21 7.20
CA HIS A 88 -5.76 3.47 6.66
C HIS A 88 -5.84 2.89 5.26
N VAL A 89 -6.94 2.19 4.97
CA VAL A 89 -7.20 1.54 3.68
C VAL A 89 -8.52 2.08 3.16
N GLU A 90 -8.49 2.66 1.97
CA GLU A 90 -9.66 3.16 1.26
C GLU A 90 -9.80 2.40 -0.06
N GLN A 91 -11.03 2.03 -0.40
CA GLN A 91 -11.37 1.29 -1.62
C GLN A 91 -12.23 2.18 -2.51
N PHE A 92 -11.97 2.16 -3.81
CA PHE A 92 -12.68 2.97 -4.79
C PHE A 92 -13.07 2.10 -5.99
N GLU A 93 -14.21 2.42 -6.59
CA GLU A 93 -14.74 1.79 -7.79
C GLU A 93 -15.06 2.87 -8.83
N ASP A 94 -15.08 2.48 -10.10
CA ASP A 94 -15.48 3.39 -11.16
C ASP A 94 -16.96 3.76 -11.01
N ILE A 95 -17.27 5.02 -11.28
CA ILE A 95 -18.66 5.46 -11.35
C ILE A 95 -19.27 4.86 -12.62
N ALA A 96 -20.16 3.88 -12.48
CA ALA A 96 -20.93 3.38 -13.60
C ALA A 96 -21.87 4.52 -14.11
N PRO A 97 -21.74 4.98 -15.37
CA PRO A 97 -22.73 5.89 -15.92
C PRO A 97 -24.07 5.16 -15.94
N CYS A 98 -25.10 5.76 -15.34
CA CYS A 98 -26.43 5.17 -15.31
C CYS A 98 -26.91 4.83 -16.73
N ALA A 99 -27.49 3.63 -16.88
CA ALA A 99 -28.08 3.13 -18.12
C ALA A 99 -29.32 3.94 -18.54
#